data_AF-A0A1Q5U1G0-F1
#
_entry.id   AF-A0A1Q5U1G0-F1
#
_cell.length_a   1.000
_cell.length_b   1.000
_cell.length_c   1.000
_cell.angle_alpha   90.00
_cell.angle_beta   90.00
_cell.angle_gamma   90.00
#
_symmetry.space_group_name_H-M   'P 1'
#
loop_
_entity.id
_entity.type
_entity.pdbx_description
1 polymer ?
#
loop_
_entity_poly.entity_id
_entity_poly.type
_entity_poly.pdbx_seq_one_letter_code
_entity_poly.pdbx_strand_id
1 'polypeptide(L)'
;MKGFLRSLGSSRRSSPGDDSEQDYPDDSPEAILLREMKTFCEASNQPGTQQGNEFVHLPRIVETAESSPAAAKEAAHRIRKYLSNPSNTPNHVQYNAIMLMRILADNPGHSFTRHFDAKFCTTIKELLRNGRDWHVQHYLRQYLAQLETNRHWDDDLQLLLQTWAKEKAKGGRSFVSTEGLGILRQEENRN
;
A
#
# COMPACT_ATOMS: atom_id res chain seq x y z
N MET A 1 15.18 -2.27 61.92
CA MET A 1 14.80 -3.35 60.98
C MET A 1 13.41 -3.02 60.47
N LYS A 2 13.27 -2.30 59.35
CA LYS A 2 12.94 -2.80 57.99
C LYS A 2 11.75 -3.78 57.96
N GLY A 3 10.57 -3.26 57.61
CA GLY A 3 9.40 -4.02 57.13
C GLY A 3 8.80 -3.29 55.93
N PHE A 4 8.98 -3.85 54.73
CA PHE A 4 8.66 -3.28 53.43
C PHE A 4 7.15 -3.38 53.11
N LEU A 5 6.57 -2.29 52.63
CA LEU A 5 5.24 -2.25 52.01
C LEU A 5 5.30 -2.84 50.60
N ARG A 6 4.32 -3.70 50.29
CA ARG A 6 4.05 -4.26 48.95
C ARG A 6 3.54 -3.14 48.03
N SER A 7 4.14 -3.00 46.85
CA SER A 7 3.56 -2.23 45.74
C SER A 7 3.25 -3.17 44.58
N LEU A 8 2.06 -2.97 44.01
CA LEU A 8 1.40 -3.78 43.00
C LEU A 8 2.14 -3.68 41.65
N GLY A 9 2.23 -4.81 40.97
CA GLY A 9 2.94 -4.96 39.70
C GLY A 9 2.39 -4.06 38.61
N SER A 10 3.29 -3.27 38.02
CA SER A 10 3.09 -2.68 36.70
C SER A 10 3.34 -3.77 35.67
N SER A 11 2.28 -4.50 35.30
CA SER A 11 2.28 -5.31 34.09
C SER A 11 2.38 -4.37 32.90
N ARG A 12 3.61 -4.21 32.39
CA ARG A 12 3.84 -3.68 31.05
C ARG A 12 3.09 -4.57 30.08
N ARG A 13 1.95 -4.10 29.58
CA ARG A 13 1.30 -4.69 28.41
C ARG A 13 2.28 -4.57 27.25
N SER A 14 2.89 -5.68 26.89
CA SER A 14 3.55 -5.83 25.59
C SER A 14 2.47 -5.67 24.52
N SER A 15 2.54 -4.59 23.77
CA SER A 15 1.83 -4.48 22.49
C SER A 15 2.31 -5.62 21.59
N PRO A 16 1.44 -6.38 20.89
CA PRO A 16 1.87 -7.31 19.86
C PRO A 16 2.28 -6.49 18.63
N GLY A 17 3.52 -5.97 18.66
CA GLY A 17 4.20 -5.46 17.47
C GLY A 17 4.70 -6.65 16.67
N ASP A 18 3.82 -7.21 15.84
CA ASP A 18 4.18 -8.17 14.79
C ASP A 18 4.82 -7.41 13.63
N ASP A 19 6.02 -6.90 13.87
CA ASP A 19 6.82 -6.10 12.92
C ASP A 19 8.33 -6.42 13.11
N SER A 20 8.62 -7.67 13.51
CA SER A 20 9.98 -8.21 13.43
C SER A 20 10.33 -8.28 11.95
N GLU A 21 11.33 -7.52 11.49
CA GLU A 21 11.97 -7.81 10.20
C GLU A 21 12.45 -9.27 10.27
N GLN A 22 11.79 -10.13 9.50
CA GLN A 22 12.11 -11.55 9.48
C GLN A 22 13.52 -11.67 8.92
N ASP A 23 14.42 -12.21 9.74
CA ASP A 23 15.82 -12.39 9.36
C ASP A 23 15.90 -13.65 8.50
N TYR A 24 15.86 -13.45 7.19
CA TYR A 24 15.93 -14.53 6.21
C TYR A 24 17.41 -14.82 5.89
N PRO A 25 17.79 -16.09 5.64
CA PRO A 25 19.12 -16.39 5.11
C PRO A 25 19.39 -15.62 3.81
N ASP A 26 20.60 -15.10 3.61
CA ASP A 26 20.94 -14.17 2.51
C ASP A 26 20.61 -14.72 1.10
N ASP A 27 20.66 -16.04 0.92
CA ASP A 27 20.40 -16.75 -0.34
C ASP A 27 18.96 -17.27 -0.47
N SER A 28 18.10 -17.00 0.51
CA SER A 28 16.68 -17.37 0.45
C SER A 28 15.93 -16.54 -0.61
N PRO A 29 14.84 -17.08 -1.20
CA PRO A 29 13.97 -16.31 -2.10
C PRO A 29 13.48 -15.00 -1.47
N GLU A 30 13.16 -15.00 -0.18
CA GLU A 30 12.64 -13.83 0.53
C GLU A 30 13.71 -12.75 0.68
N ALA A 31 14.94 -13.11 1.07
CA ALA A 31 16.05 -12.16 1.16
C ALA A 31 16.40 -11.56 -0.21
N ILE A 32 16.45 -12.40 -1.25
CA ILE A 32 16.68 -11.96 -2.63
C ILE A 32 15.59 -10.98 -3.06
N LEU A 33 14.32 -11.37 -2.94
CA LEU A 33 13.18 -10.53 -3.29
C LEU A 33 13.24 -9.17 -2.57
N LEU A 34 13.46 -9.17 -1.25
CA LEU A 34 13.49 -7.94 -0.46
C LEU A 34 14.62 -7.00 -0.87
N ARG A 35 15.77 -7.54 -1.27
CA ARG A 35 16.90 -6.77 -1.81
C ARG A 35 16.56 -6.17 -3.16
N GLU A 36 16.03 -6.96 -4.09
CA GLU A 36 15.65 -6.48 -5.43
C GLU A 36 14.54 -5.42 -5.36
N MET A 37 13.49 -5.66 -4.56
CA MET A 37 12.41 -4.69 -4.35
C MET A 37 12.90 -3.40 -3.71
N LYS A 38 13.84 -3.48 -2.76
CA LYS A 38 14.44 -2.30 -2.14
C LYS A 38 15.18 -1.47 -3.20
N THR A 39 16.02 -2.11 -4.00
CA THR A 39 16.76 -1.43 -5.07
C THR A 39 15.81 -0.80 -6.09
N PHE A 40 14.73 -1.49 -6.48
CA PHE A 40 13.71 -0.96 -7.38
C PHE A 40 12.98 0.26 -6.80
N CYS A 41 12.45 0.13 -5.58
CA CYS A 41 11.60 1.16 -4.98
C CYS A 41 12.39 2.40 -4.56
N GLU A 42 13.61 2.23 -4.07
CA GLU A 42 14.45 3.29 -3.52
C GLU A 42 15.43 3.87 -4.55
N ALA A 43 15.39 3.38 -5.80
CA ALA A 43 16.12 3.99 -6.90
C ALA A 43 15.72 5.47 -7.02
N SER A 44 16.71 6.34 -6.78
CA SER A 44 16.51 7.78 -6.87
C SER A 44 16.48 8.22 -8.34
N ASN A 45 15.45 8.97 -8.73
CA ASN A 45 15.46 9.74 -9.98
C ASN A 45 16.34 11.00 -9.85
N GLN A 46 17.63 10.84 -9.57
CA GLN A 46 18.55 11.98 -9.57
C GLN A 46 18.87 12.42 -11.01
N PRO A 47 18.99 13.73 -11.28
CA PRO A 47 19.50 14.21 -12.56
C PRO A 47 20.93 13.68 -12.77
N GLY A 48 21.13 12.79 -13.73
CA GLY A 48 22.44 12.19 -14.06
C GLY A 48 22.59 10.70 -13.73
N THR A 49 21.68 10.10 -12.95
CA THR A 49 21.52 8.64 -12.88
C THR A 49 20.62 8.20 -14.03
N GLN A 50 21.03 7.18 -14.79
CA GLN A 50 20.23 6.65 -15.91
C GLN A 50 18.84 6.22 -15.40
N GLN A 51 17.81 7.01 -15.72
CA GLN A 51 16.42 6.63 -15.49
C GLN A 51 16.16 5.27 -16.14
N GLY A 52 15.60 4.33 -15.39
CA GLY A 52 15.20 3.02 -15.90
C GLY A 52 16.16 1.86 -15.65
N ASN A 53 17.29 2.08 -14.95
CA ASN A 53 18.14 0.95 -14.53
C ASN A 53 17.43 0.08 -13.49
N GLU A 54 16.50 0.65 -12.72
CA GLU A 54 15.69 -0.09 -11.75
C GLU A 54 14.89 -1.22 -12.39
N PHE A 55 14.51 -1.09 -13.67
CA PHE A 55 13.73 -2.11 -14.38
C PHE A 55 14.49 -3.43 -14.57
N VAL A 56 15.83 -3.43 -14.44
CA VAL A 56 16.64 -4.65 -14.49
C VAL A 56 16.28 -5.63 -13.37
N HIS A 57 15.73 -5.13 -12.25
CA HIS A 57 15.33 -5.94 -11.10
C HIS A 57 13.98 -6.63 -11.28
N LEU A 58 13.13 -6.14 -12.21
CA LEU A 58 11.76 -6.63 -12.36
C LEU A 58 11.66 -8.12 -12.71
N PRO A 59 12.41 -8.67 -13.69
CA PRO A 59 12.33 -10.09 -14.00
C PRO A 59 12.61 -10.95 -12.77
N ARG A 60 13.65 -10.61 -12.00
CA ARG A 60 14.03 -11.37 -10.81
C ARG A 60 13.00 -11.26 -9.69
N ILE A 61 12.40 -10.08 -9.49
CA ILE A 61 11.31 -9.88 -8.51
C ILE A 61 10.11 -10.79 -8.86
N VAL A 62 9.69 -10.79 -10.14
CA VAL A 62 8.55 -11.59 -10.62
C VAL A 62 8.85 -13.09 -10.49
N GLU A 63 10.00 -13.55 -10.98
CA GLU A 63 10.42 -14.96 -10.90
C GLU A 63 10.49 -15.45 -9.45
N THR A 64 10.99 -14.63 -8.53
CA THR A 64 11.12 -14.99 -7.11
C THR A 64 9.76 -15.04 -6.41
N ALA A 65 8.87 -14.09 -6.71
CA ALA A 65 7.49 -14.11 -6.20
C ALA A 65 6.66 -15.25 -6.81
N GLU A 66 6.91 -15.63 -8.06
CA GLU A 66 6.23 -16.75 -8.71
C GLU A 66 6.67 -18.10 -8.12
N SER A 67 7.96 -18.25 -7.86
CA SER A 67 8.57 -19.52 -7.41
C SER A 67 8.44 -19.79 -5.91
N SER A 68 8.23 -18.78 -5.07
CA SER A 68 8.04 -18.94 -3.61
C SER A 68 6.77 -18.23 -3.12
N PRO A 69 5.78 -18.97 -2.59
CA PRO A 69 4.62 -18.37 -1.92
C PRO A 69 5.01 -17.51 -0.70
N ALA A 70 6.09 -17.86 0.00
CA ALA A 70 6.58 -17.06 1.12
C ALA A 70 7.19 -15.73 0.64
N ALA A 71 7.91 -15.74 -0.48
CA ALA A 71 8.39 -14.52 -1.13
C ALA A 71 7.21 -13.66 -1.63
N ALA A 72 6.19 -14.24 -2.28
CA ALA A 72 5.01 -13.48 -2.70
C ALA A 72 4.29 -12.78 -1.54
N LYS A 73 4.17 -13.48 -0.40
CA LYS A 73 3.64 -12.90 0.84
C LYS A 73 4.52 -11.75 1.34
N GLU A 74 5.83 -11.93 1.33
CA GLU A 74 6.79 -10.89 1.75
C GLU A 74 6.74 -9.67 0.82
N ALA A 75 6.52 -9.86 -0.49
CA ALA A 75 6.30 -8.77 -1.44
C ALA A 75 5.09 -7.91 -1.04
N ALA A 76 3.97 -8.56 -0.73
CA ALA A 76 2.76 -7.87 -0.31
C ALA A 76 2.97 -7.12 1.02
N HIS A 77 3.69 -7.74 1.96
CA HIS A 77 4.06 -7.12 3.22
C HIS A 77 4.96 -5.89 3.02
N ARG A 78 6.00 -5.99 2.20
CA ARG A 78 6.93 -4.90 1.92
C ARG A 78 6.26 -3.73 1.19
N ILE A 79 5.41 -4.01 0.19
CA ILE A 79 4.60 -2.97 -0.48
C ILE A 79 3.73 -2.25 0.55
N ARG A 80 3.06 -3.01 1.44
CA ARG A 80 2.25 -2.40 2.52
C ARG A 80 3.09 -1.46 3.39
N LYS A 81 4.33 -1.84 3.75
CA LYS A 81 5.25 -1.01 4.55
C LYS A 81 5.61 0.29 3.83
N TYR A 82 5.90 0.25 2.53
CA TYR A 82 6.15 1.46 1.74
C TYR A 82 4.93 2.39 1.65
N LEU A 83 3.72 1.85 1.72
CA LEU A 83 2.48 2.63 1.59
C LEU A 83 1.87 3.07 2.93
N SER A 84 2.28 2.47 4.06
CA SER A 84 1.65 2.70 5.38
C SER A 84 2.05 4.02 6.06
N ASN A 85 3.20 4.59 5.71
CA ASN A 85 3.72 5.81 6.32
C ASN A 85 3.97 6.91 5.26
N PRO A 86 2.90 7.47 4.67
CA PRO A 86 3.03 8.40 3.54
C PRO A 86 3.66 9.75 3.92
N SER A 87 3.74 10.09 5.21
CA SER A 87 4.42 11.30 5.68
C SER A 87 5.95 11.15 5.68
N ASN A 88 6.46 9.95 5.91
CA ASN A 88 7.89 9.68 6.02
C ASN A 88 8.48 9.00 4.77
N THR A 89 7.65 8.28 4.01
CA THR A 89 8.11 7.56 2.82
C THR A 89 8.18 8.53 1.63
N PRO A 90 9.32 8.65 0.92
CA PRO A 90 9.42 9.52 -0.25
C PRO A 90 8.38 9.18 -1.33
N ASN A 91 7.85 10.19 -2.02
CA ASN A 91 6.78 10.00 -3.01
C ASN A 91 7.18 9.04 -4.14
N HIS A 92 8.44 9.07 -4.59
CA HIS A 92 8.94 8.15 -5.62
C HIS A 92 8.91 6.68 -5.17
N VAL A 93 9.25 6.42 -3.91
CA VAL A 93 9.18 5.07 -3.31
C VAL A 93 7.74 4.56 -3.29
N GLN A 94 6.78 5.41 -2.90
CA GLN A 94 5.36 5.05 -2.91
C GLN A 94 4.85 4.77 -4.33
N TYR A 95 5.23 5.61 -5.29
CA TYR A 95 4.89 5.43 -6.71
C TYR A 95 5.43 4.11 -7.25
N ASN A 96 6.72 3.82 -6.99
CA ASN A 96 7.36 2.57 -7.41
C ASN A 96 6.73 1.35 -6.72
N ALA A 97 6.35 1.46 -5.44
CA ALA A 97 5.64 0.39 -4.73
C ALA A 97 4.25 0.11 -5.34
N ILE A 98 3.51 1.14 -5.75
CA ILE A 98 2.25 0.94 -6.50
C ILE A 98 2.54 0.31 -7.86
N MET A 99 3.59 0.72 -8.56
CA MET A 99 3.99 0.10 -9.83
C MET A 99 4.30 -1.40 -9.65
N LEU A 100 5.08 -1.77 -8.64
CA LEU A 100 5.33 -3.19 -8.30
C LEU A 100 4.04 -3.93 -7.97
N MET A 101 3.13 -3.32 -7.21
CA MET A 101 1.83 -3.93 -6.93
C MET A 101 1.05 -4.24 -8.22
N ARG A 102 1.09 -3.35 -9.23
CA ARG A 102 0.46 -3.59 -10.54
C ARG A 102 1.11 -4.75 -11.27
N ILE A 103 2.43 -4.70 -11.40
CA ILE A 103 3.21 -5.72 -12.09
C ILE A 103 2.98 -7.08 -11.45
N LEU A 104 3.12 -7.19 -10.13
CA LEU A 104 2.96 -8.45 -9.39
C LEU A 104 1.53 -8.98 -9.40
N ALA A 105 0.54 -8.09 -9.40
CA ALA A 105 -0.85 -8.50 -9.55
C ALA A 105 -1.16 -9.02 -10.96
N ASP A 106 -0.46 -8.58 -12.00
CA ASP A 106 -0.62 -9.14 -13.35
C ASP A 106 0.28 -10.38 -13.57
N ASN A 107 1.48 -10.40 -12.96
CA ASN A 107 2.42 -11.51 -12.97
C ASN A 107 3.29 -11.48 -11.69
N PRO A 108 3.14 -12.45 -10.75
CA PRO A 108 2.55 -13.78 -10.96
C PRO A 108 1.04 -13.88 -10.77
N GLY A 109 0.34 -12.77 -10.52
CA GLY A 109 -1.11 -12.80 -10.36
C GLY A 109 -1.56 -13.47 -9.08
N HIS A 110 -2.28 -14.59 -9.19
CA HIS A 110 -2.90 -15.29 -8.06
C HIS A 110 -1.91 -15.54 -6.90
N SER A 111 -0.68 -15.94 -7.21
CA SER A 111 0.37 -16.18 -6.21
C SER A 111 0.63 -14.95 -5.33
N PHE A 112 0.47 -13.75 -5.88
CA PHE A 112 0.64 -12.49 -5.16
C PHE A 112 -0.69 -11.94 -4.58
N THR A 113 -1.77 -11.89 -5.39
CA THR A 113 -3.04 -11.25 -5.00
C THR A 113 -3.71 -11.92 -3.81
N ARG A 114 -3.55 -13.24 -3.65
CA ARG A 114 -4.05 -14.01 -2.50
C ARG A 114 -3.52 -13.53 -1.14
N HIS A 115 -2.47 -12.70 -1.12
CA HIS A 115 -1.89 -12.13 0.10
C HIS A 115 -2.43 -10.74 0.47
N PHE A 116 -3.44 -10.22 -0.25
CA PHE A 116 -4.10 -8.95 0.07
C PHE A 116 -5.05 -9.07 1.26
N ASP A 117 -4.45 -9.12 2.46
CA ASP A 117 -5.17 -9.23 3.72
C ASP A 117 -5.87 -7.92 4.15
N ALA A 118 -6.59 -7.98 5.28
CA ALA A 118 -7.28 -6.83 5.84
C ALA A 118 -6.34 -5.67 6.22
N LYS A 119 -5.10 -5.96 6.61
CA LYS A 119 -4.10 -4.93 6.93
C LYS A 119 -3.66 -4.23 5.64
N PHE A 120 -3.42 -4.97 4.55
CA PHE A 120 -3.10 -4.44 3.24
C PHE A 120 -4.22 -3.51 2.74
N CYS A 121 -5.47 -3.97 2.77
CA CYS A 121 -6.62 -3.16 2.36
C CYS A 121 -6.79 -1.91 3.24
N THR A 122 -6.51 -2.02 4.54
CA THR A 122 -6.51 -0.86 5.44
C THR A 122 -5.46 0.16 5.03
N THR A 123 -4.23 -0.26 4.71
CA THR A 123 -3.18 0.63 4.23
C THR A 123 -3.58 1.35 2.93
N ILE A 124 -4.16 0.63 1.96
CA ILE A 124 -4.65 1.23 0.70
C ILE A 124 -5.72 2.29 0.99
N LYS A 125 -6.67 1.98 1.88
CA LYS A 125 -7.72 2.91 2.32
C LYS A 125 -7.15 4.17 2.97
N GLU A 126 -6.17 4.03 3.87
CA GLU A 126 -5.52 5.17 4.50
C GLU A 126 -4.72 6.01 3.48
N LEU A 127 -4.03 5.39 2.52
CA LEU A 127 -3.32 6.10 1.46
C LEU A 127 -4.28 6.90 0.56
N LEU A 128 -5.44 6.34 0.22
CA LEU A 128 -6.48 7.03 -0.55
C LEU A 128 -7.03 8.27 0.17
N ARG A 129 -7.09 8.27 1.50
CA ARG A 129 -7.65 9.36 2.31
C ARG A 129 -6.62 10.40 2.71
N ASN A 130 -5.47 9.92 3.18
CA ASN A 130 -4.48 10.71 3.91
C ASN A 130 -3.15 10.82 3.15
N GLY A 131 -3.03 10.20 1.97
CA GLY A 131 -1.86 10.34 1.12
C GLY A 131 -1.54 11.82 0.81
N ARG A 132 -0.27 12.18 0.94
CA ARG A 132 0.19 13.57 0.79
C ARG A 132 0.34 13.97 -0.68
N ASP A 133 0.79 13.04 -1.51
CA ASP A 133 1.06 13.29 -2.92
C ASP A 133 -0.14 12.95 -3.79
N TRP A 134 -0.66 13.95 -4.50
CA TRP A 134 -1.83 13.79 -5.35
C TRP A 134 -1.58 12.85 -6.54
N HIS A 135 -0.36 12.83 -7.09
CA HIS A 135 -0.03 11.94 -8.22
C HIS A 135 -0.01 10.48 -7.78
N VAL A 136 0.59 10.17 -6.63
CA VAL A 136 0.56 8.81 -6.02
C VAL A 136 -0.88 8.38 -5.78
N GLN A 137 -1.69 9.25 -5.20
CA GLN A 137 -3.10 9.00 -4.94
C GLN A 137 -3.92 8.81 -6.22
N HIS A 138 -3.71 9.63 -7.24
CA HIS A 138 -4.41 9.53 -8.52
C HIS A 138 -4.03 8.23 -9.24
N TYR A 139 -2.73 7.91 -9.25
CA TYR A 139 -2.21 6.68 -9.85
C TYR A 139 -2.80 5.42 -9.21
N LEU A 140 -2.90 5.39 -7.87
CA LEU A 140 -3.56 4.31 -7.16
C LEU A 140 -5.05 4.19 -7.53
N ARG A 141 -5.77 5.31 -7.61
CA ARG A 141 -7.20 5.33 -7.99
C ARG A 141 -7.43 4.80 -9.40
N GLN A 142 -6.59 5.21 -10.37
CA GLN A 142 -6.67 4.72 -11.74
C GLN A 142 -6.48 3.19 -11.79
N TYR A 143 -5.51 2.68 -11.04
CA TYR A 143 -5.28 1.24 -10.99
C TYR A 143 -6.43 0.47 -10.33
N LEU A 144 -6.97 0.95 -9.22
CA LEU A 144 -8.11 0.30 -8.57
C LEU A 144 -9.36 0.31 -9.46
N ALA A 145 -9.58 1.38 -10.23
CA ALA A 145 -10.66 1.43 -11.23
C ALA A 145 -10.43 0.43 -12.38
N GLN A 146 -9.18 0.23 -12.80
CA GLN A 146 -8.81 -0.79 -13.78
C GLN A 146 -9.07 -2.21 -13.24
N LEU A 147 -8.68 -2.50 -12.00
CA LEU A 147 -8.96 -3.80 -11.37
C LEU A 147 -10.44 -4.08 -11.25
N GLU A 148 -11.23 -3.09 -10.84
CA GLU A 148 -12.69 -3.23 -10.77
C GLU A 148 -13.31 -3.50 -12.15
N THR A 149 -12.84 -2.82 -13.20
CA THR A 149 -13.39 -3.02 -14.54
C THR A 149 -13.03 -4.40 -15.10
N ASN A 150 -11.74 -4.76 -15.00
CA ASN A 150 -11.19 -5.90 -15.75
C ASN A 150 -11.12 -7.20 -14.93
N ARG A 151 -11.15 -7.10 -13.60
CA ARG A 151 -10.86 -8.20 -12.67
C ARG A 151 -11.82 -8.26 -11.47
N HIS A 152 -13.05 -7.76 -11.61
CA HIS A 152 -14.08 -7.88 -10.58
C HIS A 152 -14.47 -9.33 -10.24
N TRP A 153 -14.19 -10.28 -11.14
CA TRP A 153 -14.46 -11.71 -10.97
C TRP A 153 -13.38 -12.42 -10.14
N ASP A 154 -12.26 -11.77 -9.84
CA ASP A 154 -11.14 -12.37 -9.12
C ASP A 154 -11.44 -12.42 -7.61
N ASP A 155 -11.50 -13.62 -7.05
CA ASP A 155 -11.82 -13.86 -5.64
C ASP A 155 -10.77 -13.27 -4.70
N ASP A 156 -9.49 -13.26 -5.08
CA ASP A 156 -8.42 -12.72 -4.24
C ASP A 156 -8.55 -11.20 -4.09
N LEU A 157 -9.10 -10.53 -5.10
CA LEU A 157 -9.22 -9.07 -5.14
C LEU A 157 -10.49 -8.56 -4.46
N GLN A 158 -11.41 -9.43 -4.06
CA GLN A 158 -12.72 -9.01 -3.54
C GLN A 158 -12.63 -8.07 -2.35
N LEU A 159 -11.73 -8.35 -1.39
CA LEU A 159 -11.57 -7.50 -0.21
C LEU A 159 -11.06 -6.10 -0.58
N LEU A 160 -10.12 -6.03 -1.52
CA LEU A 160 -9.56 -4.78 -2.03
C LEU A 160 -10.63 -3.99 -2.81
N LEU A 161 -11.37 -4.65 -3.68
CA LEU A 161 -12.42 -4.03 -4.50
C LEU A 161 -13.60 -3.53 -3.66
N GLN A 162 -14.00 -4.28 -2.62
CA GLN A 162 -15.01 -3.80 -1.66
C GLN A 162 -14.52 -2.56 -0.90
N THR A 163 -13.23 -2.52 -0.55
CA THR A 163 -12.63 -1.35 0.09
C THR A 163 -12.63 -0.15 -0.85
N TRP A 164 -12.22 -0.37 -2.11
CA TRP A 164 -12.23 0.65 -3.17
C TRP A 164 -13.63 1.22 -3.43
N ALA A 165 -14.65 0.37 -3.57
CA ALA A 165 -16.03 0.79 -3.79
C ALA A 165 -16.55 1.70 -2.67
N LYS A 166 -16.23 1.38 -1.41
CA LYS A 166 -16.59 2.21 -0.24
C LYS A 166 -15.92 3.58 -0.27
N GLU A 167 -14.65 3.67 -0.70
CA GLU A 167 -13.94 4.94 -0.79
C GLU A 167 -14.41 5.80 -1.97
N LYS A 168 -14.72 5.19 -3.12
CA LYS A 168 -15.33 5.91 -4.25
C LYS A 168 -16.64 6.59 -3.86
N ALA A 169 -17.53 5.87 -3.17
CA ALA A 169 -18.82 6.41 -2.71
C ALA A 169 -18.69 7.56 -1.69
N LYS A 170 -17.53 7.69 -1.03
CA LYS A 170 -17.22 8.81 -0.13
C LYS A 170 -16.65 10.00 -0.90
N GLY A 171 -15.70 9.76 -1.81
CA GLY A 171 -15.13 10.81 -2.67
C GLY A 171 -16.15 11.45 -3.61
N GLY A 172 -17.13 10.69 -4.11
CA GLY A 172 -18.22 11.22 -4.94
C GLY A 172 -19.17 12.16 -4.18
N ARG A 173 -19.29 12.04 -2.85
CA ARG A 173 -20.09 12.96 -2.03
C ARG A 173 -19.37 14.30 -1.78
N SER A 174 -18.04 14.30 -1.77
CA SER A 174 -17.23 15.51 -1.62
C SER A 174 -17.28 16.44 -2.84
N PHE A 175 -17.53 15.88 -4.03
CA PHE A 175 -17.64 16.67 -5.27
C PHE A 175 -18.98 17.42 -5.38
N VAL A 176 -20.05 16.90 -4.77
CA VAL A 176 -21.40 17.49 -4.86
C VAL A 176 -21.68 18.54 -3.75
N SER A 177 -20.86 18.61 -2.70
CA SER A 177 -21.17 19.46 -1.53
C SER A 177 -20.59 20.88 -1.55
N THR A 178 -19.81 21.29 -2.57
CA THR A 178 -19.22 22.65 -2.60
C THR A 178 -19.79 23.54 -3.72
N GLU A 179 -20.32 22.99 -4.82
CA GLU A 179 -20.90 23.80 -5.90
C GLU A 179 -22.43 23.98 -5.81
N GLY A 180 -23.14 23.11 -5.06
CA GLY A 180 -24.62 23.14 -5.00
C GLY A 180 -25.24 24.12 -4.00
N LEU A 181 -24.47 24.67 -3.05
CA LEU A 181 -24.99 25.56 -1.99
C LEU A 181 -24.78 27.06 -2.27
N GLY A 182 -24.00 27.40 -3.30
CA GLY A 182 -23.78 28.79 -3.72
C GLY A 182 -24.86 29.34 -4.66
N ILE A 183 -25.57 28.46 -5.37
CA ILE A 183 -26.52 28.86 -6.42
C ILE A 183 -27.94 29.02 -5.88
N LEU A 184 -28.33 28.25 -4.86
CA LEU A 184 -29.69 28.31 -4.29
C LEU A 184 -29.93 29.49 -3.34
N ARG A 185 -28.92 30.30 -3.01
CA ARG A 185 -29.08 31.47 -2.12
C ARG A 185 -29.20 32.81 -2.85
N GLN A 186 -29.05 32.83 -4.19
CA GLN A 186 -29.20 34.05 -4.98
C GLN A 186 -30.59 34.21 -5.64
N GLU A 187 -31.42 33.16 -5.67
CA GLU A 187 -32.77 33.24 -6.25
C GLU A 187 -33.87 33.59 -5.24
N GLU A 188 -33.64 33.44 -3.93
CA GLU A 188 -34.64 33.79 -2.89
C GLU A 188 -34.62 35.27 -2.49
N ASN A 189 -33.68 36.08 -3.03
CA ASN A 189 -33.58 37.52 -2.77
C ASN A 189 -33.96 38.39 -3.98
N ARG A 190 -34.66 37.82 -4.97
CA ARG A 190 -35.12 38.52 -6.18
C ARG A 190 -36.63 38.44 -6.42
N ASN A 191 -37.43 38.24 -5.37
CA ASN A 191 -38.88 38.45 -5.42
C ASN A 191 -39.36 39.27 -4.23
#